data_AF-A0A8A3S4F8-F1
#
_entry.id   AF-A0A8A3S4F8-F1
#
_cell.length_a   1.000
_cell.length_b   1.000
_cell.length_c   1.000
_cell.angle_alpha   90.00
_cell.angle_beta   90.00
_cell.angle_gamma   90.00
#
_symmetry.space_group_name_H-M   'P 1'
#
loop_
_entity.id
_entity.type
_entity.pdbx_description
1 polymer ?
#
loop_
_entity_poly.entity_id
_entity_poly.type
_entity_poly.pdbx_seq_one_letter_code
_entity_poly.pdbx_strand_id
1 'polypeptide(L)'
;MKEKEITGYSGIRGLFVVSMVLMMVAITVVPAAALTTLPYKHCNISVANDNGTRFYDFYEDNYYMKFDGGGLNALHITTDPSLPYGQTTSVTGNNGFCEGTFYVSDTGGRGYDDDIILMFATNSSDDDFTLTINASGYQWTPTTNKLPPSNNDITYVPAALYDTFGPANFSYGPQIYKMSSVVNYPLFYGQDMSQTTDPFKMKMMFIDLNVGALGINSSLSSGGMAEVDYTLENFTGFGAFNAYAWCLSSNQGQGISWTNRVLDAGSSGYTVSL
;
A
#
# COMPACT_ATOMS: atom_id res chain seq x y z
N MET A 1 -15.30 -5.05 86.76
CA MET A 1 -15.64 -5.95 85.64
C MET A 1 -15.23 -5.22 84.37
N LYS A 2 -14.25 -5.75 83.63
CA LYS A 2 -13.59 -5.08 82.48
C LYS A 2 -14.40 -5.25 81.18
N GLU A 3 -14.26 -4.23 80.33
CA GLU A 3 -14.53 -4.09 78.88
C GLU A 3 -14.84 -5.34 78.04
N LYS A 4 -15.76 -5.21 77.07
CA LYS A 4 -15.39 -5.01 75.66
C LYS A 4 -16.60 -4.71 74.75
N GLU A 5 -16.59 -3.55 74.13
CA GLU A 5 -17.29 -3.30 72.85
C GLU A 5 -16.63 -4.15 71.75
N ILE A 6 -17.46 -4.75 70.89
CA ILE A 6 -17.02 -5.36 69.63
C ILE A 6 -17.54 -4.48 68.50
N THR A 7 -16.64 -3.64 67.99
CA THR A 7 -16.72 -3.00 66.67
C THR A 7 -16.30 -4.00 65.60
N GLY A 8 -16.97 -3.97 64.43
CA GLY A 8 -16.41 -4.60 63.23
C GLY A 8 -17.41 -5.13 62.21
N TYR A 9 -18.12 -4.24 61.50
CA TYR A 9 -18.74 -4.58 60.21
C TYR A 9 -18.58 -3.42 59.21
N SER A 10 -17.35 -3.15 58.76
CA SER A 10 -17.12 -2.27 57.59
C SER A 10 -15.94 -2.69 56.69
N GLY A 11 -15.40 -3.91 56.84
CA GLY A 11 -14.23 -4.33 56.07
C GLY A 11 -14.51 -5.02 54.73
N ILE A 12 -15.73 -5.55 54.51
CA ILE A 12 -15.96 -6.53 53.43
C ILE A 12 -16.60 -5.90 52.19
N ARG A 13 -17.33 -4.77 52.32
CA ARG A 13 -17.99 -4.12 51.17
C ARG A 13 -17.05 -3.25 50.32
N GLY A 14 -15.93 -2.78 50.88
CA GLY A 14 -14.95 -1.99 50.13
C GLY A 14 -14.04 -2.80 49.21
N LEU A 15 -13.87 -4.10 49.48
CA LEU A 15 -12.90 -4.93 48.75
C LEU A 15 -13.44 -5.45 47.40
N PHE A 16 -14.75 -5.65 47.29
CA PHE A 16 -15.38 -6.13 46.06
C PHE A 16 -15.52 -5.04 44.97
N VAL A 17 -15.69 -3.78 45.37
CA VAL A 17 -15.79 -2.66 44.40
C VAL A 17 -14.43 -2.29 43.83
N VAL A 18 -13.36 -2.35 44.63
CA VAL A 18 -11.99 -2.08 44.14
C VAL A 18 -11.48 -3.18 43.20
N SER A 19 -11.87 -4.45 43.41
CA SER A 19 -11.49 -5.55 42.51
C SER A 19 -12.22 -5.51 41.16
N MET A 20 -13.51 -5.12 41.10
CA MET A 20 -14.19 -4.97 39.81
C MET A 20 -13.67 -3.78 38.99
N VAL A 21 -13.25 -2.70 39.65
CA VAL A 21 -12.64 -1.54 38.97
C VAL A 21 -11.23 -1.87 38.47
N LEU A 22 -10.43 -2.70 39.18
CA LEU A 22 -9.15 -3.18 38.63
C LEU A 22 -9.31 -4.21 37.51
N MET A 23 -10.37 -5.02 37.51
CA MET A 23 -10.61 -6.04 36.49
C MET A 23 -11.22 -5.48 35.20
N MET A 24 -11.90 -4.33 35.25
CA MET A 24 -12.36 -3.57 34.07
C MET A 24 -11.28 -2.65 33.47
N VAL A 25 -10.13 -2.49 34.12
CA VAL A 25 -8.95 -1.77 33.58
C VAL A 25 -7.90 -2.76 33.05
N ALA A 26 -8.29 -3.99 32.76
CA ALA A 26 -7.62 -4.79 31.73
C ALA A 26 -8.14 -4.33 30.36
N ILE A 27 -7.96 -3.05 30.05
CA ILE A 27 -7.95 -2.61 28.65
C ILE A 27 -6.84 -3.43 28.03
N THR A 28 -7.21 -4.34 27.13
CA THR A 28 -6.29 -5.02 26.25
C THR A 28 -5.54 -3.93 25.49
N VAL A 29 -4.40 -3.51 26.02
CA VAL A 29 -3.41 -2.77 25.26
C VAL A 29 -2.90 -3.80 24.27
N VAL A 30 -3.61 -3.94 23.14
CA VAL A 30 -3.04 -4.59 21.97
C VAL A 30 -1.80 -3.77 21.67
N PRO A 31 -0.59 -4.36 21.73
CA PRO A 31 0.60 -3.61 21.39
C PRO A 31 0.40 -3.09 19.97
N ALA A 32 0.45 -1.77 19.79
CA ALA A 32 0.48 -1.18 18.47
C ALA A 32 1.63 -1.86 17.70
N ALA A 33 1.32 -2.48 16.56
CA ALA A 33 2.33 -3.10 15.74
C ALA A 33 3.38 -2.04 15.39
N ALA A 34 4.64 -2.30 15.71
CA ALA A 34 5.71 -1.38 15.40
C ALA A 34 5.91 -1.35 13.88
N LEU A 35 5.97 -0.14 13.31
CA LEU A 35 6.29 0.02 11.89
C LEU A 35 7.70 -0.52 11.62
N THR A 36 7.85 -1.22 10.50
CA THR A 36 9.12 -1.79 10.06
C THR A 36 9.74 -0.92 8.97
N THR A 37 10.99 -0.49 9.17
CA THR A 37 11.76 0.14 8.08
C THR A 37 12.20 -0.91 7.08
N LEU A 38 11.88 -0.71 5.81
CA LEU A 38 12.25 -1.60 4.72
C LEU A 38 13.58 -1.19 4.09
N PRO A 39 14.49 -2.11 3.78
CA PRO A 39 15.62 -1.80 2.91
C PRO A 39 15.10 -1.43 1.50
N TYR A 40 15.89 -0.67 0.74
CA TYR A 40 15.49 -0.19 -0.60
C TYR A 40 15.26 -1.33 -1.61
N LYS A 41 15.83 -2.52 -1.37
CA LYS A 41 15.59 -3.74 -2.15
C LYS A 41 15.89 -4.98 -1.32
N HIS A 42 15.57 -6.16 -1.86
CA HIS A 42 15.66 -7.46 -1.19
C HIS A 42 14.88 -7.52 0.14
N CYS A 43 13.62 -7.12 0.11
CA CYS A 43 12.72 -7.20 1.25
C CYS A 43 11.44 -7.97 0.93
N ASN A 44 10.86 -8.57 1.96
CA ASN A 44 9.51 -9.10 1.89
C ASN A 44 8.54 -8.03 2.38
N ILE A 45 7.41 -7.92 1.71
CA ILE A 45 6.29 -7.09 2.11
C ILE A 45 5.02 -7.93 2.19
N SER A 46 4.23 -7.64 3.22
CA SER A 46 2.85 -8.07 3.40
C SER A 46 1.95 -6.96 2.88
N VAL A 47 0.74 -7.33 2.48
CA VAL A 47 -0.28 -6.38 2.02
C VAL A 47 -1.29 -6.12 3.13
N ALA A 48 -1.97 -4.98 3.03
CA ALA A 48 -2.99 -4.53 3.97
C ALA A 48 -4.35 -5.22 3.75
N ASN A 49 -4.52 -5.91 2.62
CA ASN A 49 -5.75 -6.61 2.26
C ASN A 49 -6.13 -7.65 3.31
N ASP A 50 -7.41 -7.70 3.70
CA ASP A 50 -7.91 -8.69 4.68
C ASP A 50 -7.71 -10.14 4.22
N ASN A 51 -7.72 -10.39 2.90
CA ASN A 51 -7.55 -11.71 2.30
C ASN A 51 -6.07 -12.05 1.99
N GLY A 52 -5.13 -11.18 2.37
CA GLY A 52 -3.72 -11.36 2.07
C GLY A 52 -3.37 -11.12 0.60
N THR A 53 -2.20 -11.62 0.19
CA THR A 53 -1.67 -11.48 -1.17
C THR A 53 -2.34 -12.45 -2.16
N ARG A 54 -2.59 -11.99 -3.39
CA ARG A 54 -3.12 -12.82 -4.46
C ARG A 54 -2.12 -13.89 -4.91
N PHE A 55 -0.85 -13.51 -4.99
CA PHE A 55 0.27 -14.40 -5.24
C PHE A 55 1.32 -14.26 -4.14
N TYR A 56 2.21 -15.24 -4.01
CA TYR A 56 3.28 -15.20 -3.03
C TYR A 56 4.53 -15.92 -3.56
N ASP A 57 5.69 -15.51 -3.06
CA ASP A 57 6.98 -15.98 -3.56
C ASP A 57 7.52 -17.19 -2.78
N PHE A 58 7.98 -16.96 -1.54
CA PHE A 58 8.71 -17.95 -0.74
C PHE A 58 8.07 -18.26 0.61
N TYR A 59 7.36 -17.28 1.17
CA TYR A 59 6.61 -17.40 2.42
C TYR A 59 5.15 -17.17 2.10
N GLU A 60 4.25 -17.89 2.78
CA GLU A 60 2.82 -17.62 2.67
C GLU A 60 2.57 -16.13 2.95
N ASP A 61 1.73 -15.52 2.10
CA ASP A 61 1.20 -14.16 2.28
C ASP A 61 2.22 -13.00 2.18
N ASN A 62 3.26 -13.15 1.37
CA ASN A 62 4.23 -12.07 1.14
C ASN A 62 4.76 -11.99 -0.30
N TYR A 63 5.02 -10.77 -0.74
CA TYR A 63 5.76 -10.45 -1.96
C TYR A 63 7.22 -10.11 -1.68
N TYR A 64 8.13 -10.59 -2.53
CA TYR A 64 9.55 -10.31 -2.46
C TYR A 64 9.95 -9.23 -3.48
N MET A 65 10.43 -8.09 -2.97
CA MET A 65 10.95 -6.97 -3.76
C MET A 65 12.43 -7.14 -4.07
N LYS A 66 12.77 -7.58 -5.29
CA LYS A 66 14.15 -7.92 -5.71
C LYS A 66 14.96 -6.72 -6.17
N PHE A 67 14.49 -6.05 -7.23
CA PHE A 67 15.14 -4.91 -7.87
C PHE A 67 16.64 -5.08 -8.24
N ASP A 68 17.02 -6.23 -8.81
CA ASP A 68 18.41 -6.48 -9.24
C ASP A 68 18.77 -5.96 -10.64
N GLY A 69 17.79 -5.82 -11.53
CA GLY A 69 18.00 -5.47 -12.95
C GLY A 69 17.37 -4.17 -13.40
N GLY A 70 17.11 -3.22 -12.50
CA GLY A 70 16.40 -1.97 -12.79
C GLY A 70 14.94 -2.03 -12.34
N GLY A 71 14.02 -1.56 -13.19
CA GLY A 71 12.58 -1.62 -12.91
C GLY A 71 11.82 -0.29 -12.97
N LEU A 72 12.53 0.82 -13.19
CA LEU A 72 11.99 2.19 -13.17
C LEU A 72 11.59 2.74 -14.56
N ASN A 73 11.37 1.89 -15.56
CA ASN A 73 11.15 2.36 -16.95
C ASN A 73 9.85 1.86 -17.58
N ALA A 74 9.20 0.87 -16.97
CA ALA A 74 8.12 0.12 -17.58
C ALA A 74 6.76 0.51 -17.02
N LEU A 75 6.63 0.50 -15.70
CA LEU A 75 5.43 0.89 -14.96
C LEU A 75 5.29 2.40 -14.87
N HIS A 76 4.08 2.89 -15.07
CA HIS A 76 3.73 4.29 -14.88
C HIS A 76 2.39 4.45 -14.18
N ILE A 77 2.18 5.65 -13.62
CA ILE A 77 0.86 6.10 -13.15
C ILE A 77 0.35 7.20 -14.08
N THR A 78 -0.90 7.07 -14.54
CA THR A 78 -1.56 8.05 -15.40
C THR A 78 -2.98 8.32 -14.92
N THR A 79 -3.49 9.52 -15.12
CA THR A 79 -4.93 9.84 -15.00
C THR A 79 -5.66 9.77 -16.33
N ASP A 80 -4.95 9.42 -17.42
CA ASP A 80 -5.49 9.30 -18.76
C ASP A 80 -4.94 8.01 -19.41
N PRO A 81 -5.79 6.99 -19.66
CA PRO A 81 -5.33 5.73 -20.25
C PRO A 81 -4.83 5.89 -21.70
N SER A 82 -5.04 7.04 -22.35
CA SER A 82 -4.43 7.35 -23.64
C SER A 82 -2.97 7.83 -23.53
N LEU A 83 -2.48 8.09 -22.32
CA LEU A 83 -1.12 8.53 -22.00
C LEU A 83 -0.37 7.45 -21.19
N PRO A 84 0.02 6.32 -21.81
CA PRO A 84 0.59 5.17 -21.08
C PRO A 84 1.97 5.42 -20.46
N TYR A 85 2.65 6.51 -20.84
CA TYR A 85 3.92 6.94 -20.23
C TYR A 85 3.72 7.75 -18.93
N GLY A 86 2.46 8.02 -18.56
CA GLY A 86 2.09 8.66 -17.32
C GLY A 86 2.58 10.09 -17.14
N GLN A 87 2.29 10.60 -15.95
CA GLN A 87 2.61 11.96 -15.53
C GLN A 87 2.69 12.03 -14.02
N THR A 88 3.31 13.10 -13.52
CA THR A 88 3.20 13.48 -12.12
C THR A 88 1.91 14.27 -11.91
N THR A 89 1.02 13.75 -11.08
CA THR A 89 -0.23 14.39 -10.71
C THR A 89 -0.21 14.77 -9.23
N SER A 90 -0.63 15.99 -8.92
CA SER A 90 -0.87 16.45 -7.56
C SER A 90 -2.29 16.97 -7.45
N VAL A 91 -3.03 16.45 -6.47
CA VAL A 91 -4.41 16.85 -6.19
C VAL A 91 -4.47 17.41 -4.78
N THR A 92 -5.16 18.54 -4.64
CA THR A 92 -5.45 19.13 -3.33
C THR A 92 -6.89 18.84 -2.99
N GLY A 93 -7.11 18.10 -1.91
CA GLY A 93 -8.45 17.83 -1.39
C GLY A 93 -9.03 19.04 -0.65
N ASN A 94 -10.26 18.91 -0.16
CA ASN A 94 -10.91 19.95 0.65
C ASN A 94 -11.59 19.32 1.86
N ASN A 95 -11.50 19.98 3.02
CA ASN A 95 -12.20 19.60 4.26
C ASN A 95 -12.03 18.12 4.65
N GLY A 96 -10.80 17.61 4.61
CA GLY A 96 -10.50 16.22 4.96
C GLY A 96 -10.87 15.19 3.89
N PHE A 97 -11.35 15.62 2.72
CA PHE A 97 -11.87 14.76 1.66
C PHE A 97 -11.11 14.94 0.34
N CYS A 98 -10.73 13.83 -0.30
CA CYS A 98 -10.16 13.81 -1.65
C CYS A 98 -10.50 12.50 -2.34
N GLU A 99 -10.95 12.56 -3.58
CA GLU A 99 -11.22 11.37 -4.40
C GLU A 99 -10.60 11.54 -5.80
N GLY A 100 -10.41 10.44 -6.51
CA GLY A 100 -9.95 10.48 -7.88
C GLY A 100 -9.73 9.09 -8.46
N THR A 101 -9.43 9.08 -9.75
CA THR A 101 -9.12 7.88 -10.51
C THR A 101 -7.76 8.02 -11.16
N PHE A 102 -6.95 6.97 -11.08
CA PHE A 102 -5.74 6.81 -11.86
C PHE A 102 -5.57 5.37 -12.34
N TYR A 103 -4.63 5.17 -13.24
CA TYR A 103 -4.35 3.91 -13.90
C TYR A 103 -2.88 3.57 -13.75
N VAL A 104 -2.59 2.28 -13.64
CA VAL A 104 -1.23 1.74 -13.69
C VAL A 104 -1.01 1.09 -15.04
N SER A 105 -0.08 1.64 -15.82
CA SER A 105 0.24 1.20 -17.18
C SER A 105 1.62 0.54 -17.26
N ASP A 106 1.78 -0.37 -18.22
CA ASP A 106 3.06 -0.96 -18.60
C ASP A 106 3.44 -0.55 -20.04
N THR A 107 4.65 0.00 -20.20
CA THR A 107 5.27 0.37 -21.48
C THR A 107 6.52 -0.45 -21.78
N GLY A 108 6.85 -1.40 -20.90
CA GLY A 108 7.99 -2.27 -21.01
C GLY A 108 7.87 -3.24 -22.17
N GLY A 109 9.02 -3.62 -22.75
CA GLY A 109 9.06 -4.52 -23.91
C GLY A 109 8.56 -5.95 -23.64
N ARG A 110 8.37 -6.35 -22.36
CA ARG A 110 7.74 -7.63 -22.01
C ARG A 110 6.23 -7.58 -22.19
N GLY A 111 5.62 -6.43 -21.88
CA GLY A 111 4.24 -6.11 -22.22
C GLY A 111 3.16 -6.77 -21.38
N TYR A 112 3.46 -7.16 -20.14
CA TYR A 112 2.47 -7.61 -19.16
C TYR A 112 3.08 -7.63 -17.76
N ASP A 113 2.28 -7.61 -16.71
CA ASP A 113 2.63 -7.78 -15.30
C ASP A 113 1.49 -8.58 -14.66
N ASP A 114 1.81 -9.71 -14.01
CA ASP A 114 0.80 -10.66 -13.55
C ASP A 114 -0.08 -10.11 -12.43
N ASP A 115 0.46 -9.18 -11.64
CA ASP A 115 -0.24 -8.52 -10.56
C ASP A 115 0.35 -7.14 -10.24
N ILE A 116 -0.53 -6.22 -9.84
CA ILE A 116 -0.18 -4.85 -9.47
C ILE A 116 -0.42 -4.64 -7.98
N ILE A 117 0.63 -4.17 -7.31
CA ILE A 117 0.63 -3.82 -5.89
C ILE A 117 0.74 -2.30 -5.79
N LEU A 118 -0.24 -1.68 -5.16
CA LEU A 118 -0.25 -0.26 -4.87
C LEU A 118 0.42 0.01 -3.52
N MET A 119 1.25 1.04 -3.46
CA MET A 119 1.79 1.58 -2.21
C MET A 119 1.16 2.93 -1.95
N PHE A 120 0.65 3.12 -0.74
CA PHE A 120 0.26 4.43 -0.23
C PHE A 120 1.20 4.82 0.91
N ALA A 121 1.89 5.94 0.74
CA ALA A 121 2.81 6.52 1.71
C ALA A 121 2.27 7.85 2.23
N THR A 122 2.27 8.07 3.55
CA THR A 122 1.74 9.30 4.13
C THR A 122 2.52 9.78 5.35
N ASN A 123 2.51 11.08 5.58
CA ASN A 123 2.93 11.71 6.83
C ASN A 123 1.76 12.22 7.69
N SER A 124 0.51 11.88 7.34
CA SER A 124 -0.66 12.24 8.15
C SER A 124 -0.51 11.71 9.57
N SER A 125 -0.79 12.57 10.54
CA SER A 125 -0.87 12.22 11.96
C SER A 125 -2.25 11.77 12.40
N ASP A 126 -3.24 11.78 11.50
CA ASP A 126 -4.63 11.45 11.83
C ASP A 126 -4.76 9.97 12.19
N ASP A 127 -5.59 9.70 13.18
CA ASP A 127 -5.86 8.37 13.72
C ASP A 127 -7.22 7.81 13.26
N ASP A 128 -7.99 8.58 12.49
CA ASP A 128 -9.34 8.24 12.03
C ASP A 128 -9.55 8.40 10.51
N PHE A 129 -8.49 8.66 9.73
CA PHE A 129 -8.63 8.73 8.27
C PHE A 129 -8.98 7.37 7.67
N THR A 130 -9.66 7.41 6.53
CA THR A 130 -9.91 6.21 5.72
C THR A 130 -9.42 6.42 4.29
N LEU A 131 -8.84 5.36 3.71
CA LEU A 131 -8.54 5.23 2.29
C LEU A 131 -9.38 4.06 1.75
N THR A 132 -10.41 4.37 0.98
CA THR A 132 -11.14 3.36 0.22
C THR A 132 -10.51 3.22 -1.16
N ILE A 133 -10.23 1.99 -1.57
CA ILE A 133 -9.74 1.64 -2.91
C ILE A 133 -10.76 0.74 -3.60
N ASN A 134 -11.17 1.12 -4.80
CA ASN A 134 -11.89 0.28 -5.74
C ASN A 134 -11.01 0.06 -6.98
N ALA A 135 -10.51 -1.16 -7.17
CA ALA A 135 -9.65 -1.49 -8.30
C ALA A 135 -10.39 -2.36 -9.31
N SER A 136 -10.19 -2.08 -10.58
CA SER A 136 -10.70 -2.90 -11.68
C SER A 136 -9.63 -3.11 -12.75
N GLY A 137 -9.79 -4.15 -13.56
CA GLY A 137 -8.78 -4.48 -14.56
C GLY A 137 -8.89 -5.93 -15.01
N TYR A 138 -7.76 -6.50 -15.40
CA TYR A 138 -7.72 -7.80 -16.03
C TYR A 138 -7.01 -8.84 -15.16
N GLN A 139 -7.55 -10.04 -15.13
CA GLN A 139 -6.98 -11.20 -14.49
C GLN A 139 -6.73 -12.31 -15.51
N TRP A 140 -5.67 -13.07 -15.29
CA TRP A 140 -5.35 -14.32 -15.98
C TRP A 140 -4.63 -15.24 -15.00
N THR A 141 -4.42 -16.50 -15.38
CA THR A 141 -3.54 -17.41 -14.64
C THR A 141 -2.09 -17.22 -15.12
N PRO A 142 -1.16 -16.79 -14.25
CA PRO A 142 0.24 -16.62 -14.63
C PRO A 142 0.86 -17.95 -15.10
N THR A 143 1.76 -17.89 -16.07
CA THR A 143 2.46 -19.08 -16.58
C THR A 143 3.98 -18.87 -16.59
N THR A 144 4.73 -19.97 -16.65
CA THR A 144 6.20 -19.92 -16.58
C THR A 144 6.88 -19.67 -17.92
N ASN A 145 6.13 -19.63 -19.02
CA ASN A 145 6.63 -19.55 -20.40
C ASN A 145 7.21 -18.17 -20.80
N LYS A 146 7.09 -17.15 -19.93
CA LYS A 146 7.53 -15.76 -20.14
C LYS A 146 6.88 -15.08 -21.34
N LEU A 147 5.67 -15.48 -21.70
CA LEU A 147 4.87 -14.87 -22.74
C LEU A 147 3.68 -14.12 -22.14
N PRO A 148 3.22 -13.04 -22.79
CA PRO A 148 1.95 -12.41 -22.41
C PRO A 148 0.80 -13.44 -22.44
N PRO A 149 -0.22 -13.27 -21.59
CA PRO A 149 -1.42 -14.11 -21.64
C PRO A 149 -2.12 -13.98 -23.00
N SER A 150 -2.75 -15.06 -23.44
CA SER A 150 -3.61 -15.03 -24.63
C SER A 150 -4.88 -14.26 -24.34
N ASN A 151 -5.42 -13.52 -25.32
CA ASN A 151 -6.69 -12.80 -25.15
C ASN A 151 -7.86 -13.68 -24.67
N ASN A 152 -7.84 -14.98 -24.98
CA ASN A 152 -8.88 -15.92 -24.53
C ASN A 152 -8.76 -16.32 -23.05
N ASP A 153 -7.60 -16.11 -22.44
CA ASP A 153 -7.29 -16.45 -21.05
C ASP A 153 -7.36 -15.24 -20.11
N ILE A 154 -7.73 -14.08 -20.66
CA ILE A 154 -7.82 -12.80 -19.95
C ILE A 154 -9.30 -12.50 -19.66
N THR A 155 -9.60 -12.22 -18.40
CA THR A 155 -10.94 -11.83 -17.96
C THR A 155 -10.90 -10.45 -17.34
N TYR A 156 -11.79 -9.56 -17.77
CA TYR A 156 -12.00 -8.29 -17.08
C TYR A 156 -12.80 -8.54 -15.79
N VAL A 157 -12.30 -8.05 -14.67
CA VAL A 157 -12.92 -8.18 -13.36
C VAL A 157 -13.28 -6.77 -12.86
N PRO A 158 -14.56 -6.39 -12.88
CA PRO A 158 -15.00 -5.17 -12.23
C PRO A 158 -14.88 -5.32 -10.71
N ALA A 159 -14.41 -4.28 -10.01
CA ALA A 159 -14.21 -4.29 -8.57
C ALA A 159 -13.45 -5.54 -8.07
N ALA A 160 -12.32 -5.85 -8.73
CA ALA A 160 -11.40 -6.92 -8.33
C ALA A 160 -10.86 -6.74 -6.90
N LEU A 161 -10.81 -5.47 -6.47
CA LEU A 161 -10.68 -5.08 -5.07
C LEU A 161 -11.73 -4.01 -4.77
N TYR A 162 -12.39 -4.12 -3.62
CA TYR A 162 -13.13 -3.03 -3.01
C TYR A 162 -12.90 -3.13 -1.49
N ASP A 163 -12.07 -2.26 -0.94
CA ASP A 163 -11.65 -2.36 0.46
C ASP A 163 -11.34 -0.99 1.05
N THR A 164 -11.39 -0.89 2.38
CA THR A 164 -11.18 0.34 3.14
C THR A 164 -10.08 0.15 4.17
N PHE A 165 -9.05 0.99 4.08
CA PHE A 165 -7.86 0.96 4.91
C PHE A 165 -7.81 2.18 5.82
N GLY A 166 -7.26 2.03 7.03
CA GLY A 166 -7.02 3.12 7.97
C GLY A 166 -5.61 3.11 8.55
N PRO A 167 -5.34 3.94 9.56
CA PRO A 167 -4.01 4.05 10.19
C PRO A 167 -3.44 2.73 10.71
N ALA A 168 -4.29 1.80 11.14
CA ALA A 168 -3.89 0.49 11.65
C ALA A 168 -3.33 -0.45 10.57
N ASN A 169 -3.60 -0.20 9.28
CA ASN A 169 -3.12 -1.03 8.17
C ASN A 169 -1.66 -0.70 7.77
N PHE A 170 -1.07 0.35 8.33
CA PHE A 170 0.32 0.71 8.07
C PHE A 170 1.28 -0.23 8.80
N SER A 171 2.11 -0.93 8.03
CA SER A 171 3.10 -1.88 8.56
C SER A 171 4.54 -1.38 8.41
N TYR A 172 4.76 -0.33 7.62
CA TYR A 172 6.11 0.09 7.20
C TYR A 172 6.43 1.56 7.44
N GLY A 173 7.72 1.84 7.55
CA GLY A 173 8.27 3.17 7.86
C GLY A 173 8.61 3.32 9.34
N PRO A 174 8.79 4.56 9.84
CA PRO A 174 8.88 5.80 9.07
C PRO A 174 10.18 5.87 8.25
N GLN A 175 10.08 6.13 6.94
CA GLN A 175 11.25 6.31 6.05
C GLN A 175 10.97 7.32 4.92
N ILE A 176 12.01 7.74 4.20
CA ILE A 176 11.92 8.78 3.17
C ILE A 176 12.10 8.27 1.73
N TYR A 177 12.35 6.97 1.57
CA TYR A 177 12.64 6.38 0.27
C TYR A 177 11.69 5.22 -0.03
N LYS A 178 11.39 5.02 -1.31
CA LYS A 178 10.64 3.86 -1.80
C LYS A 178 11.58 2.71 -2.17
N MET A 179 11.02 1.52 -2.25
CA MET A 179 11.76 0.35 -2.71
C MET A 179 11.96 0.44 -4.22
N SER A 180 13.21 0.26 -4.67
CA SER A 180 13.59 0.31 -6.07
C SER A 180 15.01 -0.25 -6.27
N SER A 181 15.51 -0.23 -7.51
CA SER A 181 16.91 -0.57 -7.80
C SER A 181 17.91 0.50 -7.39
N VAL A 182 17.46 1.65 -6.87
CA VAL A 182 18.28 2.82 -6.55
C VAL A 182 18.22 3.11 -5.05
N VAL A 183 19.39 3.29 -4.44
CA VAL A 183 19.50 3.70 -3.03
C VAL A 183 18.95 5.11 -2.84
N ASN A 184 18.23 5.36 -1.74
CA ASN A 184 17.61 6.65 -1.43
C ASN A 184 16.75 7.22 -2.57
N TYR A 185 15.99 6.36 -3.25
CA TYR A 185 15.08 6.80 -4.29
C TYR A 185 13.82 7.43 -3.68
N PRO A 186 13.38 8.63 -4.12
CA PRO A 186 12.28 9.35 -3.49
C PRO A 186 10.95 8.61 -3.58
N LEU A 187 10.05 8.88 -2.63
CA LEU A 187 8.67 8.38 -2.59
C LEU A 187 7.77 9.12 -3.59
N PHE A 188 8.08 10.38 -3.90
CA PHE A 188 7.30 11.19 -4.83
C PHE A 188 8.20 12.20 -5.56
N TYR A 189 7.69 12.71 -6.69
CA TYR A 189 8.43 13.66 -7.51
C TYR A 189 8.68 14.98 -6.76
N GLY A 190 9.92 15.44 -6.78
CA GLY A 190 10.33 16.69 -6.14
C GLY A 190 10.61 16.57 -4.64
N GLN A 191 10.59 15.36 -4.05
CA GLN A 191 10.96 15.16 -2.66
C GLN A 191 12.43 15.53 -2.40
N ASP A 192 12.68 16.34 -1.37
CA ASP A 192 14.02 16.67 -0.89
C ASP A 192 14.58 15.54 -0.01
N MET A 193 15.49 14.75 -0.56
CA MET A 193 16.10 13.60 0.13
C MET A 193 17.11 13.99 1.21
N SER A 194 17.41 15.29 1.39
CA SER A 194 18.20 15.77 2.52
C SER A 194 17.38 15.94 3.81
N GLN A 195 16.05 16.00 3.69
CA GLN A 195 15.13 16.11 4.82
C GLN A 195 14.85 14.72 5.42
N THR A 196 15.63 14.34 6.44
CA THR A 196 15.60 13.00 7.03
C THR A 196 14.85 12.91 8.37
N THR A 197 14.27 14.01 8.83
CA THR A 197 13.54 14.12 10.11
C THR A 197 12.04 14.20 9.89
N ASP A 198 11.25 14.01 10.94
CA ASP A 198 9.82 14.33 10.88
C ASP A 198 9.62 15.83 10.59
N PRO A 199 8.59 16.24 9.84
CA PRO A 199 7.47 15.44 9.31
C PRO A 199 7.72 14.86 7.89
N PHE A 200 8.97 14.74 7.45
CA PHE A 200 9.32 14.31 6.09
C PHE A 200 9.36 12.79 5.92
N LYS A 201 9.35 12.04 7.03
CA LYS A 201 9.24 10.58 6.98
C LYS A 201 7.80 10.15 6.75
N MET A 202 7.63 9.10 5.97
CA MET A 202 6.33 8.53 5.65
C MET A 202 6.18 7.14 6.26
N LYS A 203 4.98 6.86 6.76
CA LYS A 203 4.48 5.51 6.99
C LYS A 203 3.90 4.99 5.68
N MET A 204 4.05 3.69 5.41
CA MET A 204 3.59 3.06 4.17
C MET A 204 2.77 1.80 4.42
N MET A 205 1.86 1.54 3.51
CA MET A 205 1.17 0.26 3.34
C MET A 205 1.22 -0.16 1.87
N PHE A 206 1.05 -1.47 1.65
CA PHE A 206 0.96 -2.07 0.32
C PHE A 206 -0.41 -2.72 0.17
N ILE A 207 -1.00 -2.62 -1.01
CA ILE A 207 -2.34 -3.08 -1.33
C ILE A 207 -2.24 -3.88 -2.62
N ASP A 208 -2.57 -5.16 -2.56
CA ASP A 208 -2.75 -6.00 -3.73
C ASP A 208 -4.03 -5.58 -4.46
N LEU A 209 -3.94 -5.17 -5.72
CA LEU A 209 -5.09 -4.71 -6.49
C LEU A 209 -5.92 -5.85 -7.10
N ASN A 210 -5.45 -7.10 -6.96
CA ASN A 210 -6.02 -8.29 -7.56
C ASN A 210 -6.14 -8.24 -9.09
N VAL A 211 -5.32 -7.43 -9.77
CA VAL A 211 -5.33 -7.31 -11.24
C VAL A 211 -3.91 -7.14 -11.76
N GLY A 212 -3.66 -7.67 -12.95
CA GLY A 212 -2.44 -7.43 -13.68
C GLY A 212 -2.53 -6.19 -14.58
N ALA A 213 -1.42 -5.81 -15.18
CA ALA A 213 -1.37 -4.80 -16.24
C ALA A 213 -0.88 -5.46 -17.54
N LEU A 214 -1.44 -5.04 -18.67
CA LEU A 214 -0.94 -5.43 -20.00
C LEU A 214 -0.23 -4.25 -20.63
N GLY A 215 0.76 -4.55 -21.46
CA GLY A 215 1.55 -3.54 -22.13
C GLY A 215 0.77 -2.75 -23.18
N ILE A 216 1.33 -1.64 -23.65
CA ILE A 216 0.77 -0.74 -24.68
C ILE A 216 0.31 -1.41 -25.99
N ASN A 217 0.69 -2.66 -26.25
CA ASN A 217 0.24 -3.43 -27.41
C ASN A 217 -1.13 -4.09 -27.21
N SER A 218 -1.70 -4.02 -26.00
CA SER A 218 -3.02 -4.53 -25.69
C SER A 218 -4.11 -3.72 -26.40
N SER A 219 -5.07 -4.42 -26.99
CA SER A 219 -6.29 -3.82 -27.58
C SER A 219 -7.47 -3.84 -26.61
N LEU A 220 -7.25 -4.20 -25.35
CA LEU A 220 -8.30 -4.28 -24.34
C LEU A 220 -8.70 -2.88 -23.86
N SER A 221 -9.87 -2.77 -23.21
CA SER A 221 -10.33 -1.51 -22.62
C SER A 221 -9.29 -0.94 -21.66
N SER A 222 -9.15 0.40 -21.66
CA SER A 222 -8.14 1.14 -20.91
C SER A 222 -6.71 0.67 -21.19
N GLY A 223 -6.44 0.10 -22.37
CA GLY A 223 -5.11 -0.42 -22.74
C GLY A 223 -4.65 -1.61 -21.91
N GLY A 224 -5.56 -2.29 -21.20
CA GLY A 224 -5.20 -3.37 -20.28
C GLY A 224 -4.54 -2.90 -18.98
N MET A 225 -4.66 -1.61 -18.65
CA MET A 225 -4.16 -1.02 -17.40
C MET A 225 -5.00 -1.47 -16.19
N ALA A 226 -4.39 -1.44 -15.00
CA ALA A 226 -5.15 -1.52 -13.75
C ALA A 226 -5.73 -0.15 -13.43
N GLU A 227 -7.04 -0.07 -13.21
CA GLU A 227 -7.75 1.15 -12.83
C GLU A 227 -7.94 1.18 -11.31
N VAL A 228 -7.68 2.33 -10.72
CA VAL A 228 -7.77 2.57 -9.27
C VAL A 228 -8.59 3.82 -9.03
N ASP A 229 -9.78 3.63 -8.48
CA ASP A 229 -10.54 4.68 -7.84
C ASP A 229 -10.16 4.72 -6.36
N TYR A 230 -9.90 5.93 -5.85
CA TYR A 230 -9.65 6.13 -4.43
C TYR A 230 -10.56 7.19 -3.84
N THR A 231 -10.87 7.03 -2.56
CA THR A 231 -11.49 8.05 -1.72
C THR A 231 -10.73 8.12 -0.41
N LEU A 232 -10.29 9.32 -0.04
CA LEU A 232 -9.70 9.65 1.25
C LEU A 232 -10.69 10.51 2.03
N GLU A 233 -10.98 10.09 3.26
CA GLU A 233 -11.84 10.83 4.19
C GLU A 233 -11.13 11.04 5.53
N ASN A 234 -11.46 12.13 6.22
CA ASN A 234 -10.82 12.58 7.48
C ASN A 234 -9.29 12.66 7.40
N PHE A 235 -8.76 13.02 6.23
CA PHE A 235 -7.32 13.06 6.00
C PHE A 235 -6.78 14.49 5.95
N THR A 236 -5.73 14.77 6.72
CA THR A 236 -4.93 15.99 6.73
C THR A 236 -3.46 15.62 6.55
N GLY A 237 -2.74 16.38 5.73
CA GLY A 237 -1.33 16.16 5.45
C GLY A 237 -1.10 15.73 4.01
N PHE A 238 -0.11 14.87 3.79
CA PHE A 238 0.35 14.52 2.45
C PHE A 238 0.38 13.01 2.25
N GLY A 239 -0.06 12.57 1.07
CA GLY A 239 -0.08 11.18 0.62
C GLY A 239 0.54 11.03 -0.76
N ALA A 240 1.22 9.92 -1.00
CA ALA A 240 1.82 9.57 -2.27
C ALA A 240 1.51 8.12 -2.66
N PHE A 241 1.00 7.93 -3.87
CA PHE A 241 0.77 6.63 -4.47
C PHE A 241 1.92 6.24 -5.38
N ASN A 242 2.34 4.98 -5.27
CA ASN A 242 3.27 4.33 -6.19
C ASN A 242 2.75 2.94 -6.54
N ALA A 243 3.16 2.42 -7.70
CA ALA A 243 2.78 1.09 -8.15
C ALA A 243 4.00 0.19 -8.23
N TYR A 244 3.80 -1.09 -7.98
CA TYR A 244 4.78 -2.17 -8.10
C TYR A 244 4.15 -3.30 -8.90
N ALA A 245 4.95 -4.02 -9.68
CA ALA A 245 4.46 -5.20 -10.40
C ALA A 245 5.17 -6.45 -9.93
N TRP A 246 4.36 -7.47 -9.68
CA TRP A 246 4.78 -8.83 -9.44
C TRP A 246 4.63 -9.66 -10.71
N CYS A 247 5.53 -10.63 -10.89
CA CYS A 247 5.46 -11.59 -11.98
C CYS A 247 5.83 -12.99 -11.49
N LEU A 248 5.13 -14.00 -12.02
CA LEU A 248 5.48 -15.39 -11.77
C LEU A 248 6.80 -15.74 -12.45
N SER A 249 6.98 -15.30 -13.70
CA SER A 249 8.15 -15.64 -14.50
C SER A 249 8.58 -14.46 -15.36
N SER A 250 9.84 -14.06 -15.18
CA SER A 250 10.46 -12.99 -15.95
C SER A 250 11.96 -13.24 -16.14
N ASN A 251 12.64 -12.34 -16.84
CA ASN A 251 14.10 -12.35 -16.91
C ASN A 251 14.78 -11.98 -15.57
N GLN A 252 14.01 -11.46 -14.61
CA GLN A 252 14.43 -11.20 -13.23
C GLN A 252 13.96 -12.30 -12.26
N GLY A 253 13.41 -13.41 -12.76
CA GLY A 253 12.76 -14.45 -11.96
C GLY A 253 11.40 -14.05 -11.41
N GLN A 254 10.87 -14.86 -10.48
CA GLN A 254 9.61 -14.65 -9.79
C GLN A 254 9.72 -13.55 -8.72
N GLY A 255 8.72 -12.68 -8.57
CA GLY A 255 8.66 -11.63 -7.54
C GLY A 255 8.57 -10.20 -8.11
N ILE A 256 8.57 -9.20 -7.23
CA ILE A 256 8.48 -7.78 -7.62
C ILE A 256 9.82 -7.28 -8.16
N SER A 257 9.79 -6.64 -9.34
CA SER A 257 11.00 -6.06 -9.97
C SER A 257 10.76 -4.78 -10.76
N TRP A 258 9.53 -4.26 -10.76
CA TRP A 258 9.19 -3.00 -11.44
C TRP A 258 8.45 -2.09 -10.49
N THR A 259 8.66 -0.78 -10.67
CA THR A 259 7.90 0.27 -10.01
C THR A 259 7.92 1.55 -10.85
N ASN A 260 6.98 2.46 -10.61
CA ASN A 260 6.95 3.75 -11.28
C ASN A 260 8.16 4.62 -10.89
N ARG A 261 8.69 5.35 -11.87
CA ARG A 261 9.75 6.35 -11.72
C ARG A 261 9.18 7.64 -11.16
N VAL A 262 9.88 8.27 -10.22
CA VAL A 262 9.48 9.58 -9.66
C VAL A 262 10.64 10.59 -9.65
N LEU A 263 11.72 10.28 -10.36
CA LEU A 263 12.86 11.18 -10.53
C LEU A 263 13.25 11.22 -12.01
N ASP A 264 13.58 12.42 -12.50
CA ASP A 264 13.99 12.73 -13.88
C ASP A 264 12.91 12.48 -14.95
N ALA A 265 13.33 12.48 -16.22
CA ALA A 265 12.45 12.26 -17.37
C ALA A 265 11.74 10.89 -17.27
N GLY A 266 10.45 10.88 -17.61
CA GLY A 266 9.59 9.70 -17.47
C GLY A 266 9.07 9.49 -16.05
N SER A 267 9.14 10.51 -15.19
CA SER A 267 8.51 10.47 -13.87
C SER A 267 6.99 10.41 -13.99
N SER A 268 6.39 9.50 -13.24
CA SER A 268 4.96 9.37 -13.08
C SER A 268 4.62 9.01 -11.63
N GLY A 269 3.56 9.58 -11.11
CA GLY A 269 3.19 9.42 -9.71
C GLY A 269 1.97 10.25 -9.36
N TYR A 270 1.29 9.88 -8.28
CA TYR A 270 0.07 10.55 -7.87
C TYR A 270 0.20 10.95 -6.41
N THR A 271 -0.01 12.23 -6.12
CA THR A 271 0.12 12.81 -4.79
C THR A 271 -1.16 13.53 -4.40
N VAL A 272 -1.47 13.47 -3.11
CA VAL A 272 -2.62 14.13 -2.50
C VAL A 272 -2.14 14.99 -1.34
N SER A 273 -2.70 16.18 -1.22
CA SER A 273 -2.45 17.08 -0.10
C SER A 273 -3.76 17.65 0.42
N LEU A 274 -3.90 17.71 1.74
CA LEU A 274 -5.07 18.26 2.45
C LEU A 274 -4.61 19.13 3.62
#